data_AF-A0A8T7KJY9-F1
#
_entry.id   AF-A0A8T7KJY9-F1
#
_cell.length_a   1.000
_cell.length_b   1.000
_cell.length_c   1.000
_cell.angle_alpha   90.00
_cell.angle_beta   90.00
_cell.angle_gamma   90.00
#
_symmetry.space_group_name_H-M   'P 1'
#
loop_
_entity.id
_entity.type
_entity.pdbx_description
1 polymer ?
#
loop_
_entity_poly.entity_id
_entity_poly.type
_entity_poly.pdbx_seq_one_letter_code
_entity_poly.pdbx_strand_id
1 'polypeptide(L)'
;DYRIFALSSLEPPQAHSALYHAPFPNTYEPGSICWGTADRRSDAAPETMLAALTLYLEGSYFNSHIAQSRSRSKPRSVMALYRRLSAETPYPLDDLVPAGHDLGWLLSGQAWRERGLR
;
A
#
# COMPACT_ATOMS: atom_id res chain seq x y z
N ASP A 1 -5.93 12.66 3.85
CA ASP A 1 -5.12 12.00 2.80
C ASP A 1 -4.77 10.59 3.25
N TYR A 2 -4.82 9.61 2.36
CA TYR A 2 -4.76 8.18 2.74
C TYR A 2 -3.35 7.62 2.69
N ARG A 3 -3.15 6.58 3.52
CA ARG A 3 -1.97 5.73 3.50
C ARG A 3 -2.41 4.28 3.33
N ILE A 4 -1.67 3.50 2.55
CA ILE A 4 -1.93 2.07 2.36
C ILE A 4 -0.66 1.26 2.59
N PHE A 5 -0.83 0.14 3.28
CA PHE A 5 0.22 -0.79 3.65
C PHE A 5 -0.28 -2.22 3.47
N ALA A 6 0.66 -3.16 3.37
CA ALA A 6 0.39 -4.58 3.43
C ALA A 6 0.72 -5.14 4.82
N LEU A 7 0.05 -6.23 5.17
CA LEU A 7 0.34 -7.05 6.34
C LEU A 7 0.84 -8.41 5.87
N SER A 8 1.78 -9.00 6.61
CA SER A 8 2.29 -10.35 6.36
C SER A 8 1.48 -11.45 7.06
N SER A 9 0.27 -11.12 7.53
CA SER A 9 -0.65 -12.02 8.23
C SER A 9 -2.09 -11.62 7.96
N LEU A 10 -3.00 -12.60 8.01
CA LEU A 10 -4.45 -12.39 7.96
C LEU A 10 -5.06 -12.15 9.35
N GLU A 11 -4.29 -12.38 10.41
CA GLU A 11 -4.70 -12.08 11.78
C GLU A 11 -4.96 -10.57 11.94
N PRO A 12 -5.94 -10.17 12.78
CA PRO A 12 -6.15 -8.77 13.11
C PRO A 12 -4.84 -8.13 13.62
N PRO A 13 -4.39 -7.02 13.01
CA PRO A 13 -3.12 -6.42 13.39
C PRO A 13 -3.20 -5.76 14.76
N GLN A 14 -2.08 -5.79 15.47
CA GLN A 14 -1.88 -5.13 16.75
C GLN A 14 -0.97 -3.90 16.56
N ALA A 15 -0.85 -3.04 17.56
CA ALA A 15 -0.03 -1.83 17.45
C ALA A 15 1.43 -2.12 17.04
N HIS A 16 2.00 -3.23 17.49
CA HIS A 16 3.38 -3.63 17.14
C HIS A 16 3.48 -4.43 15.83
N SER A 17 2.37 -4.64 15.11
CA SER A 17 2.40 -5.34 13.83
C SER A 17 3.20 -4.54 12.80
N ALA A 18 4.22 -5.17 12.23
CA ALA A 18 5.05 -4.58 11.19
C ALA A 18 4.22 -4.27 9.94
N LEU A 19 4.44 -3.08 9.38
CA LEU A 19 3.87 -2.66 8.12
C LEU A 19 4.84 -2.94 6.98
N TYR A 20 4.27 -3.35 5.85
CA TYR A 20 4.99 -3.59 4.61
C TYR A 20 4.50 -2.61 3.54
N HIS A 21 5.35 -2.32 2.58
CA HIS A 21 4.91 -1.56 1.41
C HIS A 21 3.78 -2.32 0.72
N ALA A 22 2.68 -1.63 0.44
CA ALA A 22 1.64 -2.18 -0.41
C ALA A 22 2.28 -2.55 -1.76
N PRO A 23 2.13 -3.79 -2.27
CA PRO A 23 2.90 -4.26 -3.42
C PRO A 23 2.43 -3.68 -4.76
N PHE A 24 1.83 -2.49 -4.78
CA PHE A 24 1.22 -1.87 -5.96
C PHE A 24 2.04 -0.66 -6.47
N PRO A 25 2.07 -0.42 -7.79
CA PRO A 25 2.90 0.60 -8.45
C PRO A 25 2.24 2.00 -8.48
N ASN A 26 1.53 2.35 -7.42
CA ASN A 26 0.84 3.63 -7.22
C ASN A 26 0.98 4.14 -5.78
N THR A 27 1.96 3.60 -5.03
CA THR A 27 2.17 3.93 -3.62
C THR A 27 3.60 4.42 -3.39
N TYR A 28 3.73 5.67 -2.94
CA TYR A 28 4.98 6.28 -2.50
C TYR A 28 5.30 5.92 -1.05
N GLU A 29 6.57 6.02 -0.68
CA GLU A 29 7.01 5.79 0.70
C GLU A 29 6.60 6.96 1.62
N PRO A 30 6.22 6.67 2.87
CA PRO A 30 6.07 5.33 3.46
C PRO A 30 4.79 4.59 3.04
N GLY A 31 3.78 5.27 2.51
CA GLY A 31 2.55 4.61 2.02
C GLY A 31 1.54 5.55 1.36
N SER A 32 1.95 6.74 0.89
CA SER A 32 1.01 7.70 0.27
C SER A 32 0.61 7.24 -1.12
N ILE A 33 -0.67 7.36 -1.42
CA ILE A 33 -1.22 6.93 -2.71
C ILE A 33 -1.04 8.04 -3.76
N CYS A 34 -0.58 7.64 -4.95
CA CYS A 34 -0.62 8.45 -6.16
C CYS A 34 -2.01 8.33 -6.80
N TRP A 35 -2.88 9.31 -6.55
CA TRP A 35 -4.25 9.28 -7.06
C TRP A 35 -4.39 9.64 -8.54
N GLY A 36 -3.31 10.09 -9.20
CA GLY A 36 -3.36 10.57 -10.58
C GLY A 36 -4.34 11.74 -10.72
N THR A 37 -5.26 11.64 -11.68
CA THR A 37 -6.32 12.62 -11.95
C THR A 37 -7.65 12.27 -11.26
N ALA A 38 -7.66 11.37 -10.27
CA ALA A 38 -8.88 11.05 -9.54
C ALA A 38 -9.29 12.25 -8.65
N ASP A 39 -10.27 13.04 -9.13
CA ASP A 39 -10.63 14.35 -8.57
C ASP A 39 -11.34 14.29 -7.21
N ARG A 40 -12.00 13.18 -6.85
CA ARG A 40 -12.82 13.12 -5.63
C ARG A 40 -12.62 11.85 -4.83
N ARG A 41 -12.03 12.02 -3.65
CA ARG A 41 -11.85 10.97 -2.64
C ARG A 41 -12.83 11.25 -1.52
N SER A 42 -13.83 10.39 -1.35
CA SER A 42 -14.68 10.41 -0.15
C SER A 42 -13.86 10.09 1.09
N ASP A 43 -14.28 10.59 2.24
CA ASP A 43 -13.74 10.18 3.53
C ASP A 43 -14.01 8.68 3.74
N ALA A 44 -12.99 7.93 4.16
CA ALA A 44 -13.06 6.50 4.39
C ALA A 44 -13.60 6.26 5.81
N ALA A 45 -14.85 5.82 5.86
CA ALA A 45 -15.59 5.38 7.02
C ALA A 45 -15.96 3.90 6.82
N PRO A 46 -16.49 3.18 7.82
CA PRO A 46 -16.89 1.78 7.66
C PRO A 46 -17.76 1.52 6.43
N GLU A 47 -18.64 2.46 6.07
CA GLU A 47 -19.56 2.36 4.94
C GLU A 47 -18.90 2.69 3.58
N THR A 48 -17.81 3.44 3.58
CA THR A 48 -17.16 3.96 2.36
C THR A 48 -15.75 3.42 2.13
N MET A 49 -15.20 2.67 3.08
CA MET A 49 -13.82 2.14 3.04
C MET A 49 -13.59 1.26 1.80
N LEU A 50 -14.56 0.40 1.47
CA LEU A 50 -14.45 -0.45 0.28
C LEU A 50 -14.46 0.38 -1.01
N ALA A 51 -15.27 1.44 -1.09
CA ALA A 51 -15.28 2.33 -2.24
C ALA A 51 -13.95 3.09 -2.38
N ALA A 52 -13.35 3.52 -1.27
CA ALA A 52 -12.02 4.13 -1.27
C ALA A 52 -10.93 3.14 -1.72
N LEU A 53 -11.04 1.87 -1.29
CA LEU A 53 -10.15 0.80 -1.74
C LEU A 53 -10.31 0.48 -3.23
N THR A 54 -11.55 0.40 -3.74
CA THR A 54 -11.83 0.25 -5.17
C THR A 54 -11.26 1.42 -5.96
N LEU A 55 -11.44 2.67 -5.51
CA LEU A 55 -10.84 3.84 -6.15
C LEU A 55 -9.31 3.73 -6.20
N TYR A 56 -8.68 3.21 -5.13
CA TYR A 56 -7.26 2.95 -5.12
C TYR A 56 -6.85 1.86 -6.12
N LEU A 57 -7.53 0.72 -6.14
CA LEU A 57 -7.15 -0.43 -6.98
C LEU A 57 -7.48 -0.24 -8.47
N GLU A 58 -8.54 0.48 -8.79
CA GLU A 58 -9.09 0.55 -10.15
C GLU A 58 -9.09 1.97 -10.72
N GLY A 59 -9.29 2.98 -9.88
CA GLY A 59 -9.42 4.37 -10.31
C GLY A 59 -8.13 5.19 -10.25
N SER A 60 -7.11 4.72 -9.53
CA SER A 60 -5.80 5.36 -9.49
C SER A 60 -4.88 4.76 -10.56
N TYR A 61 -4.09 5.61 -11.21
CA TYR A 61 -3.28 5.17 -12.34
C TYR A 61 -2.02 4.41 -11.88
N PHE A 62 -1.85 3.19 -12.39
CA PHE A 62 -0.66 2.37 -12.17
C PHE A 62 0.40 2.83 -13.17
N ASN A 63 1.46 3.49 -12.71
CA ASN A 63 2.60 3.82 -13.56
C ASN A 63 3.80 2.93 -13.22
N SER A 64 4.59 2.55 -14.22
CA SER A 64 5.75 1.68 -14.01
C SER A 64 6.85 2.35 -13.18
N HIS A 65 6.82 3.67 -13.04
CA HIS A 65 7.81 4.44 -12.28
C HIS A 65 7.85 4.08 -10.80
N ILE A 66 6.72 3.66 -10.20
CA ILE A 66 6.62 3.34 -8.76
C ILE A 66 6.55 1.81 -8.53
N ALA A 67 6.89 1.00 -9.53
CA ALA A 67 6.83 -0.47 -9.44
C ALA A 67 8.07 -1.12 -8.80
N GLN A 68 9.17 -0.36 -8.65
CA GLN A 68 10.45 -0.84 -8.10
C GLN A 68 10.39 -0.99 -6.58
N SER A 69 11.17 -1.93 -6.04
CA SER A 69 11.30 -2.18 -4.59
C SER A 69 9.97 -2.46 -3.86
N ARG A 70 8.95 -2.96 -4.59
CA ARG A 70 7.66 -3.39 -4.04
C ARG A 70 7.56 -4.91 -3.85
N SER A 71 8.58 -5.66 -4.26
CA SER A 71 8.69 -7.11 -4.18
C SER A 71 10.14 -7.50 -3.96
N ARG A 72 10.40 -8.44 -3.03
CA ARG A 72 11.75 -8.96 -2.76
C ARG A 72 12.30 -9.79 -3.93
N SER A 73 11.46 -10.62 -4.53
CA SER A 73 11.83 -11.51 -5.64
C SER A 73 11.86 -10.82 -7.00
N LYS A 74 11.16 -9.68 -7.15
CA LYS A 74 11.13 -8.84 -8.35
C LYS A 74 11.47 -7.38 -8.02
N PRO A 75 12.71 -7.08 -7.57
CA PRO A 75 13.08 -5.75 -7.10
C PRO A 75 12.98 -4.66 -8.17
N ARG A 76 13.13 -5.01 -9.46
CA ARG A 76 13.01 -4.06 -10.57
C ARG A 76 11.56 -3.69 -10.91
N SER A 77 10.59 -4.56 -10.64
CA SER A 77 9.18 -4.29 -10.93
C SER A 77 8.30 -5.40 -10.37
N VAL A 78 7.43 -5.07 -9.43
CA VAL A 78 6.41 -6.00 -8.89
C VAL A 78 5.41 -6.48 -9.96
N MET A 79 5.23 -5.72 -11.04
CA MET A 79 4.40 -6.16 -12.19
C MET A 79 4.90 -7.48 -12.80
N ALA A 80 6.21 -7.77 -12.70
CA ALA A 80 6.75 -9.04 -13.18
C ALA A 80 6.28 -10.24 -12.35
N LEU A 81 5.95 -10.04 -11.07
CA LEU A 81 5.34 -11.05 -10.21
C LEU A 81 3.86 -11.22 -10.55
N TYR A 82 3.14 -10.12 -10.78
CA TYR A 82 1.70 -10.13 -11.04
C TYR A 82 1.28 -11.01 -12.22
N ARG A 83 2.12 -11.12 -13.25
CA ARG A 83 1.88 -12.02 -14.40
C ARG A 83 1.82 -13.51 -14.03
N ARG A 84 2.21 -13.87 -12.82
CA ARG A 84 2.25 -15.26 -12.31
C ARG A 84 1.23 -15.51 -11.21
N LEU A 85 0.50 -14.47 -10.78
CA LEU A 85 -0.47 -14.59 -9.70
C LEU A 85 -1.83 -15.03 -10.25
N SER A 86 -2.55 -15.78 -9.45
CA SER A 86 -3.94 -16.17 -9.66
C SER A 86 -4.64 -16.33 -8.32
N ALA A 87 -5.91 -16.73 -8.30
CA ALA A 87 -6.59 -17.08 -7.06
C ALA A 87 -5.92 -18.27 -6.35
N GLU A 88 -5.40 -19.24 -7.12
CA GLU A 88 -4.70 -20.44 -6.63
C GLU A 88 -3.25 -20.15 -6.25
N THR A 89 -2.66 -19.11 -6.84
CA THR A 89 -1.29 -18.66 -6.56
C THR A 89 -1.33 -17.19 -6.13
N PRO A 90 -1.80 -16.89 -4.89
CA PRO A 90 -1.92 -15.52 -4.42
C PRO A 90 -0.53 -14.89 -4.19
N TYR A 91 -0.52 -13.59 -3.89
CA TYR A 91 0.72 -12.89 -3.58
C TYR A 91 1.45 -13.54 -2.38
N PRO A 92 2.73 -13.92 -2.52
CA PRO A 92 3.50 -14.53 -1.44
C PRO A 92 3.84 -13.53 -0.33
N LEU A 93 3.37 -13.75 0.91
CA LEU A 93 3.52 -12.80 2.01
C LEU A 93 4.99 -12.58 2.44
N ASP A 94 5.86 -13.57 2.23
CA ASP A 94 7.30 -13.48 2.49
C ASP A 94 8.07 -12.63 1.46
N ASP A 95 7.44 -12.34 0.32
CA ASP A 95 7.95 -11.45 -0.72
C ASP A 95 7.71 -9.96 -0.43
N LEU A 96 6.91 -9.65 0.59
CA LEU A 96 6.64 -8.29 1.02
C LEU A 96 7.93 -7.58 1.45
N VAL A 97 8.02 -6.29 1.12
CA VAL A 97 9.15 -5.43 1.48
C VAL A 97 8.77 -4.63 2.74
N PRO A 98 9.54 -4.74 3.84
CA PRO A 98 9.26 -3.99 5.08
C PRO A 98 9.25 -2.49 4.83
N ALA A 99 8.28 -1.79 5.40
CA ALA A 99 8.20 -0.31 5.31
C ALA A 99 9.01 0.39 6.41
N GLY A 100 9.60 -0.36 7.35
CA GLY A 100 10.37 0.20 8.47
C GLY A 100 9.52 0.78 9.60
N HIS A 101 8.21 0.51 9.61
CA HIS A 101 7.26 1.04 10.59
C HIS A 101 6.28 -0.04 11.07
N ASP A 102 5.60 0.23 12.18
CA ASP A 102 4.51 -0.60 12.72
C ASP A 102 3.16 0.15 12.69
N LEU A 103 2.09 -0.57 13.02
CA LEU A 103 0.74 0.01 13.06
C LEU A 103 0.61 1.13 14.11
N GLY A 104 1.32 1.05 15.23
CA GLY A 104 1.33 2.06 16.28
C GLY A 104 1.88 3.39 15.78
N TRP A 105 2.98 3.37 15.03
CA TRP A 105 3.51 4.52 14.31
C TRP A 105 2.46 5.14 13.39
N LEU A 106 1.74 4.33 12.61
CA LEU A 106 0.67 4.82 11.73
C LEU A 106 -0.47 5.46 12.55
N LEU A 107 -0.99 4.78 13.56
CA LEU A 107 -2.11 5.26 14.38
C LEU A 107 -1.76 6.50 15.22
N SER A 108 -0.49 6.71 15.57
CA SER A 108 -0.04 7.93 16.25
C SER A 108 -0.09 9.19 15.38
N GLY A 109 -0.32 9.04 14.07
CA GLY A 109 -0.36 10.13 13.11
C GLY A 109 1.02 10.57 12.60
N GLN A 110 2.11 9.93 13.02
CA GLN A 110 3.47 10.29 12.56
C GLN A 110 3.61 10.24 11.04
N ALA A 111 2.96 9.27 10.39
CA ALA A 111 2.90 9.13 8.93
C ALA A 111 2.40 10.39 8.20
N TRP A 112 1.70 11.33 8.86
CA TRP A 112 1.23 12.57 8.25
C TRP A 112 2.02 13.80 8.69
N ARG A 113 2.76 13.73 9.80
CA ARG A 113 3.55 14.86 10.35
C ARG A 113 4.81 15.13 9.55
N GLU A 114 5.43 14.11 8.98
CA GLU A 114 6.67 14.24 8.20
C GLU A 114 6.49 15.05 6.90
N ARG A 115 5.25 15.29 6.45
CA ARG A 115 4.96 16.21 5.33
C ARG A 115 5.02 17.69 5.71
N GLY A 116 5.04 18.04 7.00
CA GLY A 116 5.05 19.43 7.48
C GLY A 116 6.43 20.08 7.59
N LEU A 117 7.50 19.42 7.15
CA LEU A 117 8.89 19.93 7.20
C LEU A 117 9.44 20.31 5.81
N ARG A 118 8.58 20.70 4.86
CA ARG A 118 9.00 21.27 3.58
C ARG A 118 8.30 22.59 3.32
#